data_AF-A0AA41MV15-F1
#
_entry.id   AF-A0AA41MV15-F1
#
_cell.length_a   1.000
_cell.length_b   1.000
_cell.length_c   1.000
_cell.angle_alpha   90.00
_cell.angle_beta   90.00
_cell.angle_gamma   90.00
#
_symmetry.space_group_name_H-M   'P 1'
#
loop_
_entity.id
_entity.type
_entity.pdbx_description
1 polymer ?
#
loop_
_entity_poly.entity_id
_entity_poly.type
_entity_poly.pdbx_seq_one_letter_code
_entity_poly.pdbx_strand_id
1 'polypeptide(L)'
;MAEGQVLVLDGRGRLLGPLAAIVAKQKQKYLAFLHKQMNTNPSQGPYHFQAPSRIFWQTVQGMLLHKTKRGQAALDRLKVFDGIPPPYNKKIWMVVPVALKVVRLKPTKESLPTWGAWLMRLAGSTRQ
;
A
#
# COMPACT_ATOMS: atom_id res chain seq x y z
N MET A 1 32.26 -0.96 3.64
CA MET A 1 31.03 -0.17 3.79
C MET A 1 30.36 -0.09 2.43
N ALA A 2 29.56 -1.10 2.06
CA ALA A 2 28.89 -1.06 0.76
C ALA A 2 27.80 0.01 0.83
N GLU A 3 27.94 1.09 0.07
CA GLU A 3 26.83 2.00 -0.19
C GLU A 3 25.74 1.22 -0.91
N GLY A 4 24.85 0.62 -0.12
CA GLY A 4 23.73 -0.13 -0.65
C GLY A 4 22.94 0.82 -1.54
N GLN A 5 22.89 0.52 -2.84
CA GLN A 5 22.11 1.26 -3.82
C GLN A 5 20.67 1.37 -3.32
N VAL A 6 20.32 2.51 -2.71
CA VAL A 6 18.98 2.73 -2.18
C VAL A 6 18.07 3.00 -3.37
N LEU A 7 17.34 1.98 -3.81
CA LEU A 7 16.37 2.10 -4.88
C LEU A 7 15.13 2.83 -4.36
N VAL A 8 14.97 4.11 -4.74
CA VAL A 8 13.79 4.90 -4.42
C VAL A 8 12.73 4.68 -5.50
N LEU A 9 11.60 4.12 -5.11
CA LEU A 9 10.48 3.84 -6.02
C LEU A 9 9.32 4.81 -5.74
N ASP A 10 8.93 5.61 -6.74
CA ASP A 10 7.73 6.47 -6.65
C ASP A 10 6.43 5.65 -6.68
N GLY A 11 5.65 5.61 -5.60
CA GLY A 11 4.39 4.86 -5.53
C GLY A 11 3.24 5.39 -6.40
N ARG A 12 3.37 6.56 -7.05
CA ARG A 12 2.30 7.15 -7.87
C ARG A 12 1.99 6.28 -9.09
N GLY A 13 0.71 6.02 -9.34
CA GLY A 13 0.25 5.24 -10.51
C GLY A 13 0.60 3.74 -10.49
N ARG A 14 1.14 3.22 -9.37
CA ARG A 14 1.46 1.80 -9.22
C ARG A 14 0.28 1.04 -8.66
N LEU A 15 0.07 -0.13 -9.24
CA LEU A 15 -0.87 -1.10 -8.71
C LEU A 15 -0.23 -1.75 -7.49
N LEU A 16 -0.89 -1.67 -6.33
CA LEU A 16 -0.50 -2.40 -5.10
C LEU A 16 -0.71 -3.93 -5.25
N GLY A 17 -0.55 -4.47 -6.47
CA GLY A 17 -1.12 -5.73 -6.95
C GLY A 17 -2.21 -5.49 -8.03
N PRO A 18 -2.49 -6.47 -8.92
CA PRO A 18 -3.37 -6.31 -10.09
C PRO A 18 -4.84 -6.19 -9.66
N LEU A 19 -5.27 -5.02 -9.15
CA LEU A 19 -6.52 -4.93 -8.40
C LEU A 19 -7.25 -3.58 -8.61
N ALA A 20 -7.38 -3.11 -9.85
CA ALA A 20 -8.16 -1.90 -10.12
C ALA A 20 -9.57 -2.15 -10.72
N ALA A 21 -9.92 -3.38 -11.13
CA ALA A 21 -11.28 -3.74 -11.55
C ALA A 21 -12.29 -3.94 -10.38
N ILE A 22 -11.91 -3.54 -9.16
CA ILE A 22 -12.47 -4.08 -7.92
C ILE A 22 -12.89 -2.91 -7.00
N VAL A 23 -13.23 -1.71 -7.48
CA VAL A 23 -13.42 -0.54 -6.57
C VAL A 23 -14.57 -0.73 -5.55
N ALA A 24 -15.70 -1.31 -5.95
CA ALA A 24 -16.77 -1.68 -5.01
C ALA A 24 -16.40 -2.91 -4.15
N LYS A 25 -15.84 -3.95 -4.77
CA LYS A 25 -15.41 -5.18 -4.07
C LYS A 25 -14.19 -4.95 -3.16
N GLN A 26 -13.32 -3.98 -3.42
CA GLN A 26 -12.12 -3.68 -2.63
C GLN A 26 -12.53 -2.95 -1.37
N LYS A 27 -13.45 -1.98 -1.49
CA LYS A 27 -14.05 -1.36 -0.32
C LYS A 27 -14.73 -2.42 0.56
N GLN A 28 -15.56 -3.28 -0.02
CA GLN A 28 -16.21 -4.36 0.74
C GLN A 28 -15.22 -5.37 1.34
N LYS A 29 -14.17 -5.77 0.60
CA LYS A 29 -13.10 -6.63 1.10
C LYS A 29 -12.29 -5.98 2.22
N TYR A 30 -12.02 -4.68 2.11
CA TYR A 30 -11.32 -3.92 3.14
C TYR A 30 -12.19 -3.75 4.38
N LEU A 31 -13.48 -3.44 4.24
CA LEU A 31 -14.42 -3.39 5.35
C LEU A 31 -14.55 -4.77 6.02
N ALA A 32 -14.65 -5.85 5.25
CA ALA A 32 -14.64 -7.22 5.77
C ALA A 32 -13.33 -7.57 6.49
N PHE A 33 -12.20 -7.00 6.07
CA PHE A 33 -10.93 -7.11 6.79
C PHE A 33 -10.95 -6.35 8.12
N LEU A 34 -11.46 -5.11 8.14
CA LEU A 34 -11.60 -4.31 9.35
C LEU A 34 -12.55 -4.93 10.39
N HIS A 35 -13.56 -5.67 9.93
CA HIS A 35 -14.47 -6.41 10.82
C HIS A 35 -13.81 -7.63 11.49
N LYS A 36 -12.60 -8.03 11.10
CA LYS A 36 -11.88 -9.13 11.76
C LYS A 36 -11.26 -8.62 13.07
N GLN A 37 -11.79 -9.09 14.19
CA GLN A 37 -11.26 -8.83 15.52
C GLN A 37 -11.26 -10.10 16.36
N MET A 38 -10.40 -10.15 17.37
CA MET A 38 -10.41 -11.23 18.35
C MET A 38 -11.55 -10.98 19.35
N ASN A 39 -12.41 -11.98 19.56
CA ASN A 39 -13.59 -11.85 20.42
C ASN A 39 -13.24 -11.68 21.90
N THR A 40 -12.16 -12.32 22.36
CA THR A 40 -11.74 -12.28 23.78
C THR A 40 -11.04 -10.98 24.14
N ASN A 41 -9.97 -10.60 23.43
CA ASN A 41 -9.27 -9.34 23.63
C ASN A 41 -8.89 -8.72 22.28
N PRO A 42 -9.60 -7.66 21.83
CA PRO A 42 -9.32 -6.99 20.57
C PRO A 42 -7.88 -6.46 20.45
N SER A 43 -7.23 -6.14 21.57
CA SER A 43 -5.86 -5.59 21.58
C SER A 43 -4.79 -6.61 21.16
N GLN A 44 -5.06 -7.91 21.34
CA GLN A 44 -4.18 -9.00 20.88
C GLN A 44 -4.57 -9.51 19.48
N GLY A 45 -5.62 -8.95 18.90
CA GLY A 45 -6.13 -9.34 17.59
C GLY A 45 -5.33 -8.76 16.42
N PRO A 46 -5.81 -9.00 15.19
CA PRO A 46 -5.22 -8.42 14.00
C PRO A 46 -5.19 -6.89 14.06
N TYR A 47 -4.02 -6.31 13.79
CA TYR A 47 -3.87 -4.84 13.75
C TYR A 47 -4.22 -4.29 12.37
N HIS A 48 -5.12 -3.30 12.35
CA HIS A 48 -5.62 -2.64 11.15
C HIS A 48 -4.95 -1.29 10.93
N PHE A 49 -3.88 -1.27 10.13
CA PHE A 49 -3.22 -0.02 9.78
C PHE A 49 -4.06 0.81 8.79
N GLN A 50 -4.20 2.12 9.04
CA GLN A 50 -4.92 3.03 8.13
C GLN A 50 -3.99 3.77 7.15
N ALA A 51 -2.70 3.88 7.49
CA ALA A 51 -1.72 4.59 6.66
C ALA A 51 -1.36 3.77 5.40
N PRO A 52 -1.36 4.37 4.19
CA PRO A 52 -1.03 3.67 2.95
C PRO A 52 0.35 2.99 2.98
N SER A 53 1.35 3.65 3.57
CA SER A 53 2.69 3.09 3.79
C SER A 53 2.67 1.78 4.58
N ARG A 54 1.88 1.72 5.65
CA ARG A 54 1.76 0.56 6.53
C ARG A 54 0.93 -0.56 5.90
N ILE A 55 -0.10 -0.23 5.13
CA ILE A 55 -0.86 -1.21 4.34
C ILE A 55 0.06 -1.89 3.30
N PHE A 56 0.90 -1.10 2.62
CA PHE A 56 1.89 -1.65 1.68
C PHE A 56 2.91 -2.54 2.39
N TRP A 57 3.44 -2.10 3.52
CA TRP A 57 4.36 -2.88 4.33
C TRP A 57 3.76 -4.21 4.80
N GLN A 58 2.51 -4.20 5.29
CA GLN A 58 1.78 -5.40 5.70
C GLN A 58 1.55 -6.37 4.54
N THR A 59 1.29 -5.84 3.33
CA THR A 59 1.15 -6.64 2.11
C THR A 59 2.46 -7.33 1.73
N VAL A 60 3.59 -6.61 1.75
CA VAL A 60 4.92 -7.18 1.47
C VAL A 60 5.33 -8.18 2.56
N GLN A 61 5.05 -7.89 3.83
CA GLN A 61 5.28 -8.81 4.95
C GLN A 61 4.49 -10.11 4.78
N GLY A 62 3.25 -10.05 4.28
CA GLY A 62 2.44 -11.23 3.98
C GLY A 62 2.99 -12.10 2.85
N MET A 63 3.78 -11.52 1.94
CA MET A 63 4.47 -12.26 0.85
C MET A 63 5.80 -12.89 1.30
N LEU A 64 6.32 -12.52 2.47
CA LEU A 64 7.59 -13.00 3.00
C LEU A 64 7.38 -13.93 4.21
N LEU A 65 8.28 -14.90 4.36
CA LEU A 65 8.36 -15.71 5.59
C LEU A 65 9.01 -14.91 6.73
N HIS A 66 8.32 -13.88 7.21
CA HIS A 66 8.84 -12.87 8.13
C HIS A 66 9.11 -13.39 9.56
N LYS A 67 8.53 -14.53 9.94
CA LYS A 67 8.82 -15.17 11.24
C LYS A 67 10.24 -15.72 11.34
N THR A 68 10.93 -15.89 10.19
CA THR A 68 12.33 -16.34 10.16
C THR A 68 13.29 -15.15 10.20
N LYS A 69 14.51 -15.38 10.71
CA LYS A 69 15.57 -14.35 10.74
C LYS A 69 15.87 -13.77 9.34
N ARG A 70 15.81 -14.61 8.30
CA ARG A 70 16.00 -14.19 6.90
C ARG A 70 14.87 -13.26 6.43
N GLY A 71 13.62 -13.60 6.74
CA GLY A 71 12.47 -12.78 6.39
C GLY A 71 12.47 -11.44 7.11
N GLN A 72 12.85 -11.43 8.41
CA GLN A 72 12.99 -10.20 9.18
C GLN A 72 14.08 -9.30 8.59
N ALA A 73 15.25 -9.85 8.26
CA ALA A 73 16.33 -9.10 7.62
C ALA A 73 15.95 -8.53 6.24
N ALA A 74 15.01 -9.17 5.52
CA ALA A 74 14.47 -8.63 4.27
C ALA A 74 13.52 -7.45 4.51
N LEU A 75 12.69 -7.51 5.55
CA LEU A 75 11.83 -6.41 5.95
C LEU A 75 12.61 -5.20 6.46
N ASP A 76 13.70 -5.42 7.20
CA ASP A 76 14.53 -4.34 7.74
C ASP A 76 15.23 -3.52 6.63
N ARG A 77 15.41 -4.12 5.45
CA ARG A 77 15.92 -3.41 4.25
C ARG A 77 14.87 -2.53 3.58
N LEU A 78 13.58 -2.83 3.77
CA LEU A 78 12.49 -2.09 3.15
C LEU A 78 12.11 -0.88 4.01
N LYS A 79 12.15 0.31 3.41
CA LYS A 79 11.62 1.55 4.02
C LYS A 79 10.51 2.10 3.15
N VAL A 80 9.36 2.36 3.77
CA VAL A 80 8.15 2.86 3.10
C VAL A 80 7.73 4.16 3.77
N PHE A 81 7.43 5.17 2.97
CA PHE A 81 7.03 6.49 3.44
C PHE A 81 5.74 6.93 2.77
N ASP A 82 4.91 7.68 3.49
CA ASP A 82 3.79 8.41 2.91
C ASP A 82 4.32 9.78 2.44
N GLY A 83 4.33 9.99 1.12
CA GLY A 83 5.00 11.15 0.53
C GLY A 83 6.52 10.97 0.42
N ILE A 84 7.23 12.06 0.16
CA ILE A 84 8.69 12.05 -0.08
C ILE A 84 9.38 12.87 1.00
N PRO A 85 9.97 12.23 2.04
CA PRO A 85 10.69 12.95 3.07
C PRO A 85 12.07 13.44 2.56
N PRO A 86 12.59 14.57 3.07
CA PRO A 86 14.02 14.92 2.96
C PRO A 86 14.81 13.81 3.65
N PRO A 87 15.82 13.13 3.06
CA PRO A 87 16.73 13.46 1.95
C PRO A 87 16.41 12.82 0.58
N TYR A 88 15.28 12.13 0.43
CA TYR A 88 14.93 11.38 -0.80
C TYR A 88 14.38 12.27 -1.91
N ASN A 89 13.99 13.50 -1.58
CA ASN A 89 13.45 14.48 -2.53
C ASN A 89 14.44 14.88 -3.64
N LYS A 90 15.75 14.85 -3.36
CA LYS A 90 16.80 15.28 -4.31
C LYS A 90 17.36 14.12 -5.15
N LYS A 91 16.91 12.88 -4.91
CA LYS A 91 17.39 11.70 -5.63
C LYS A 91 16.50 11.43 -6.83
N ILE A 92 17.09 10.91 -7.91
CA ILE A 92 16.32 10.44 -9.06
C ILE A 92 15.55 9.18 -8.64
N TRP A 93 14.24 9.16 -8.87
CA TRP A 93 13.39 8.02 -8.51
C TRP A 93 13.26 7.08 -9.70
N MET A 94 13.27 5.79 -9.40
CA MET A 94 13.05 4.76 -10.41
C MET A 94 11.59 4.33 -10.45
N VAL A 95 11.11 4.07 -11.67
CA VAL A 95 9.80 3.48 -11.92
C VAL A 95 9.95 2.00 -12.22
N VAL A 96 9.06 1.17 -11.68
CA VAL A 96 8.95 -0.26 -12.01
C VAL A 96 7.89 -0.34 -13.11
N PRO A 97 8.29 -0.46 -14.40
CA PRO A 97 7.36 -0.30 -15.52
C PRO A 97 6.29 -1.38 -15.52
N VAL A 98 6.67 -2.60 -15.12
CA VAL A 98 5.75 -3.73 -15.03
C VAL A 98 4.63 -3.51 -14.00
N ALA A 99 4.76 -2.58 -13.04
CA ALA A 99 3.75 -2.36 -12.01
C ALA A 99 2.81 -1.18 -12.32
N LEU A 100 3.01 -0.49 -13.44
CA LEU A 100 2.24 0.69 -13.81
C LEU A 100 0.82 0.35 -14.24
N LYS A 101 -0.15 1.13 -13.74
CA LYS A 101 -1.56 1.03 -14.14
C LYS A 101 -1.75 1.19 -15.65
N VAL A 102 -1.09 2.18 -16.26
CA VAL A 102 -1.22 2.49 -17.70
C VAL A 102 -0.79 1.32 -18.59
N VAL A 103 0.20 0.54 -18.15
CA VAL A 103 0.71 -0.62 -18.88
C VAL A 103 -0.19 -1.84 -18.64
N ARG A 104 -0.68 -2.05 -17.41
CA ARG A 104 -1.41 -3.27 -17.05
C ARG A 104 -2.91 -3.25 -17.32
N LEU A 105 -3.55 -2.08 -17.34
CA LEU A 105 -5.00 -1.98 -17.37
C LEU A 105 -5.49 -1.27 -18.63
N LYS A 106 -6.57 -1.81 -19.19
CA LYS A 106 -7.27 -1.17 -20.30
C LYS A 106 -7.84 0.18 -19.84
N PRO A 107 -7.72 1.25 -20.65
CA PRO A 107 -8.14 2.61 -20.27
C PRO A 107 -9.65 2.71 -19.98
N THR A 108 -10.46 1.81 -20.52
CA THR A 108 -11.91 1.73 -20.27
C THR A 108 -12.28 1.16 -18.89
N LYS A 109 -11.31 0.70 -18.09
CA LYS A 109 -11.57 0.18 -16.74
C LYS A 109 -11.40 1.29 -15.71
N GLU A 110 -12.53 1.75 -15.17
CA GLU A 110 -12.55 2.69 -14.05
C GLU A 110 -11.75 2.14 -12.87
N SER A 111 -10.87 3.00 -12.35
CA SER A 111 -10.10 2.73 -11.16
C SER A 111 -9.81 4.04 -10.46
N LEU A 112 -9.82 3.99 -9.13
CA LEU A 112 -9.66 5.19 -8.29
C LEU A 112 -8.45 6.03 -8.74
N PRO A 113 -8.60 7.37 -8.80
CA PRO A 113 -7.53 8.23 -9.28
C PRO A 113 -6.38 8.27 -8.26
N THR A 114 -6.66 8.27 -6.95
CA THR A 114 -5.67 8.26 -5.86
C THR A 114 -6.30 7.79 -4.52
N TRP A 115 -5.47 7.38 -3.56
CA TRP A 115 -5.91 7.09 -2.17
C TRP A 115 -6.57 8.30 -1.48
N GLY A 116 -6.12 9.53 -1.80
CA GLY A 116 -6.73 10.76 -1.27
C GLY A 116 -8.16 10.98 -1.75
N ALA A 117 -8.47 10.65 -3.01
CA ALA A 117 -9.84 10.73 -3.54
C ALA A 117 -10.80 9.73 -2.86
N TRP A 118 -10.28 8.60 -2.36
CA TRP A 118 -11.08 7.60 -1.64
C TRP A 118 -11.46 8.06 -0.23
N LEU A 119 -10.53 8.66 0.52
CA LEU A 119 -10.80 9.28 1.83
C LEU A 119 -11.79 10.45 1.72
N MET A 120 -11.61 11.32 0.71
CA MET A 120 -12.54 12.43 0.43
C MET A 120 -13.97 11.94 0.16
N ARG A 121 -14.12 10.81 -0.54
CA ARG A 121 -15.44 10.22 -0.84
C ARG A 121 -16.08 9.49 0.34
N LEU A 122 -15.35 9.26 1.43
CA LEU A 122 -15.88 8.75 2.69
C LEU A 122 -16.28 9.88 3.66
N ALA A 123 -15.63 11.04 3.57
CA ALA A 123 -15.85 12.18 4.46
C ALA A 123 -16.90 13.20 3.99
N GLY A 124 -17.40 13.09 2.75
CA GLY A 124 -18.30 14.09 2.15
C GLY A 124 -19.59 13.52 1.58
N SER A 125 -20.54 13.20 2.47
CA SER A 125 -21.98 13.15 2.17
C SER A 125 -22.71 14.08 3.14
N THR A 126 -22.31 15.34 3.16
CA THR A 126 -23.18 16.44 3.60
C THR A 126 -23.86 17.00 2.36
N ARG A 127 -25.18 16.87 2.37
CA ARG A 127 -26.16 17.31 1.37
C ARG A 127 -25.86 18.70 0.79
N GLN A 128 -26.10 18.85 -0.51
CA GLN A 128 -27.10 19.81 -0.96
C GLN A 128 -28.22 19.02 -1.63
#